data_AF-A0A812SSU1-F1
#
_entry.id   AF-A0A812SSU1-F1
#
_cell.length_a   1.000
_cell.length_b   1.000
_cell.length_c   1.000
_cell.angle_alpha   90.00
_cell.angle_beta   90.00
_cell.angle_gamma   90.00
#
_symmetry.space_group_name_H-M   'P 1'
#
loop_
_entity.id
_entity.type
_entity.pdbx_description
1 polymer ?
#
loop_
_entity_poly.entity_id
_entity_poly.type
_entity_poly.pdbx_seq_one_letter_code
_entity_poly.pdbx_strand_id
1 'polypeptide(L)'
;MRPVLCGTTLALCWVLAKSAGSHTDSHSDTHNDSNHTVTDASCVQVEGHGDHGSHWFKCEYEFDHFEEVTVITLISITLVVELVKHGLQHLAEHSSVTGNTSREEETSQTIQKHSLEPIWLAFFNCVTAEFTVLGILAFLLWACHSWLPVFDWVLEATKYIEDFSFPESVEDYLHSTELAHMHLFINFMLYFLLVGFSLASAQRSMANLAFSPKSFLEEAGRQPLHQVKFKHSSWKEEFHVMRQTFLRSLQCWSGRWDFFDKTLGSTIQKYAKLEDEGIVKFFEPWFPFGHYVRLNCRTLLDHVVTIQPASLLFMIIIHGFQAAIHRMKMDFEFSFIWLGLFTLITILLWIATHMLISRLKTGRYNHGELVKVIELKQYLLHRPALPKYLLTLLQGCQLCVCFELTQPLANSRVWQVSYARSVVYIVFCFTAMPLFGWLVWGPLISRVALAMSCGFMISEETVLRLQAMVEMHEHGRRAREAEGPMSDDISAWQPVIPEGQKKDSRISVEEVAESTPVQEMQEPDAPAPAPNVPIHAW
;
A
#
# COMPACT_ATOMS: atom_id res chain seq x y z
N MET A 1 33.11 6.32 10.89
CA MET A 1 32.07 6.67 11.89
C MET A 1 31.11 5.48 11.95
N ARG A 2 31.51 4.42 12.67
CA ARG A 2 31.14 4.03 14.05
C ARG A 2 29.89 3.12 14.10
N PRO A 3 30.06 1.79 13.94
CA PRO A 3 29.09 0.76 14.39
C PRO A 3 28.71 0.86 15.88
N VAL A 4 29.40 1.70 16.65
CA VAL A 4 29.05 2.09 18.02
C VAL A 4 27.64 2.70 18.11
N LEU A 5 27.17 3.41 17.08
CA LEU A 5 25.85 4.07 17.10
C LEU A 5 24.69 3.06 17.18
N CYS A 6 24.78 1.91 16.50
CA CYS A 6 23.71 0.92 16.51
C CYS A 6 23.60 0.21 17.86
N GLY A 7 24.75 -0.20 18.43
CA GLY A 7 24.81 -0.79 19.77
C GLY A 7 24.39 0.18 20.88
N THR A 8 24.74 1.47 20.76
CA THR A 8 24.26 2.49 21.71
C THR A 8 22.78 2.78 21.55
N THR A 9 22.20 2.75 20.35
CA THR A 9 20.75 2.95 20.16
C THR A 9 19.97 1.76 20.69
N LEU A 10 20.42 0.51 20.48
CA LEU A 10 19.86 -0.70 21.11
C LEU A 10 19.90 -0.61 22.64
N ALA A 11 21.07 -0.29 23.19
CA ALA A 11 21.24 -0.12 24.63
C ALA A 11 20.41 1.06 25.17
N LEU A 12 20.32 2.19 24.45
CA LEU A 12 19.54 3.36 24.86
C LEU A 12 18.03 3.08 24.78
N CYS A 13 17.55 2.38 23.75
CA CYS A 13 16.15 1.96 23.66
C CYS A 13 15.78 1.01 24.81
N TRP A 14 16.66 0.06 25.16
CA TRP A 14 16.46 -0.81 26.33
C TRP A 14 16.55 -0.05 27.67
N VAL A 15 17.46 0.92 27.79
CA VAL A 15 17.56 1.77 28.99
C VAL A 15 16.40 2.77 29.10
N LEU A 16 15.84 3.24 27.98
CA LEU A 16 14.65 4.10 27.96
C LEU A 16 13.38 3.30 28.28
N ALA A 17 13.26 2.07 27.77
CA ALA A 17 12.23 1.11 28.19
C ALA A 17 12.30 0.83 29.71
N LYS A 18 13.51 0.79 30.27
CA LYS A 18 13.75 0.72 31.72
C LYS A 18 13.33 1.99 32.49
N SER A 19 13.46 3.18 31.91
CA SER A 19 13.21 4.46 32.61
C SER A 19 11.73 4.89 32.64
N ALA A 20 10.93 4.47 31.67
CA ALA A 20 9.54 4.91 31.50
C ALA A 20 8.57 4.41 32.60
N GLY A 21 9.02 3.55 33.52
CA GLY A 21 8.24 3.05 34.66
C GLY A 21 8.81 3.36 36.05
N SER A 22 9.88 4.17 36.16
CA SER A 22 10.62 4.35 37.42
C SER A 22 10.12 5.50 38.32
N HIS A 23 8.85 5.88 38.25
CA HIS A 23 8.29 6.89 39.16
C HIS A 23 6.90 6.51 39.66
N THR A 24 6.86 5.85 40.82
CA THR A 24 6.02 6.21 41.98
C THR A 24 6.44 5.41 43.21
N ASP A 25 7.16 6.11 44.07
CA ASP A 25 7.12 6.16 45.53
C ASP A 25 7.34 4.92 46.43
N SER A 26 8.47 5.04 47.12
CA SER A 26 8.86 4.46 48.39
C SER A 26 7.94 4.82 49.58
N HIS A 27 7.87 3.86 50.51
CA HIS A 27 7.47 3.93 51.93
C HIS A 27 5.98 3.90 52.32
N SER A 28 5.56 2.75 52.85
CA SER A 28 5.18 2.62 54.28
C SER A 28 5.11 1.15 54.70
N ASP A 29 5.99 0.77 55.63
CA ASP A 29 5.88 -0.48 56.41
C ASP A 29 4.64 -0.43 57.32
N THR A 30 3.86 -1.52 57.38
CA THR A 30 3.44 -2.18 58.65
C THR A 30 2.57 -3.42 58.40
N HIS A 31 2.92 -4.50 59.11
CA HIS A 31 2.22 -5.76 59.35
C HIS A 31 0.71 -5.87 59.04
N ASN A 32 0.31 -6.96 58.37
CA ASN A 32 -0.55 -7.95 59.01
C ASN A 32 -0.60 -9.28 58.24
N ASP A 33 -0.27 -10.36 58.94
CA ASP A 33 -0.54 -11.74 58.55
C ASP A 33 -2.06 -11.98 58.54
N SER A 34 -2.64 -12.22 57.37
CA SER A 34 -3.89 -12.95 57.26
C SER A 34 -4.00 -13.58 55.88
N ASN A 35 -3.92 -14.91 55.87
CA ASN A 35 -4.25 -15.80 54.77
C ASN A 35 -5.55 -15.38 54.07
N HIS A 36 -5.41 -14.65 52.98
CA HIS A 36 -6.40 -14.57 51.92
C HIS A 36 -5.73 -15.12 50.66
N THR A 37 -6.02 -16.41 50.39
CA THR A 37 -5.87 -17.00 49.06
C THR A 37 -6.82 -16.27 48.11
N VAL A 38 -6.38 -15.11 47.63
CA VAL A 38 -6.84 -14.58 46.36
C VAL A 38 -6.17 -15.47 45.32
N THR A 39 -7.00 -16.25 44.64
CA THR A 39 -6.62 -16.96 43.42
C THR A 39 -6.09 -15.93 42.41
N ASP A 40 -4.76 -15.84 42.31
CA ASP A 40 -4.06 -15.21 41.17
C ASP A 40 -4.36 -16.04 39.92
N ALA A 41 -5.52 -15.76 39.33
CA ALA A 41 -6.00 -16.34 38.10
C ALA A 41 -5.42 -15.56 36.91
N SER A 42 -4.16 -15.80 36.53
CA SER A 42 -3.74 -15.64 35.11
C SER A 42 -2.43 -16.33 34.73
N CYS A 43 -1.50 -16.62 35.64
CA CYS A 43 -0.32 -17.40 35.27
C CYS A 43 -0.71 -18.87 35.11
N VAL A 44 -1.09 -19.27 33.89
CA VAL A 44 -1.16 -20.66 33.47
C VAL A 44 0.21 -21.26 33.74
N GLN A 45 0.36 -22.00 34.84
CA GLN A 45 1.50 -22.88 35.01
C GLN A 45 1.42 -23.88 33.87
N VAL A 46 2.28 -23.69 32.87
CA VAL A 46 2.51 -24.66 31.80
C VAL A 46 3.17 -25.86 32.45
N GLU A 47 2.38 -26.71 33.11
CA GLU A 47 2.79 -28.05 33.55
C GLU A 47 2.93 -28.94 32.31
N GLY A 48 4.05 -28.76 31.60
CA GLY A 48 4.46 -29.63 30.51
C GLY A 48 5.11 -30.89 31.07
N HIS A 49 4.38 -32.00 31.03
CA HIS A 49 4.98 -33.33 31.10
C HIS A 49 5.94 -33.52 29.91
N GLY A 50 7.21 -33.78 30.21
CA GLY A 50 8.17 -34.38 29.29
C GLY A 50 9.09 -33.38 28.60
N ASP A 51 10.20 -33.08 29.27
CA ASP A 51 11.56 -33.00 28.70
C ASP A 51 11.68 -32.29 27.35
N HIS A 52 11.83 -30.96 27.32
CA HIS A 52 12.64 -30.16 26.36
C HIS A 52 12.60 -28.65 26.71
N GLY A 53 13.69 -28.14 27.31
CA GLY A 53 14.03 -26.70 27.41
C GLY A 53 13.25 -25.88 28.46
N SER A 54 13.89 -25.60 29.60
CA SER A 54 13.38 -24.63 30.58
C SER A 54 13.24 -23.25 29.92
N HIS A 55 12.00 -22.79 29.75
CA HIS A 55 11.72 -21.46 29.26
C HIS A 55 12.21 -20.40 30.25
N TRP A 56 12.78 -19.30 29.75
CA TRP A 56 13.31 -18.23 30.60
C TRP A 56 12.24 -17.37 31.28
N PHE A 57 10.99 -17.43 30.82
CA PHE A 57 9.88 -16.67 31.37
C PHE A 57 8.88 -17.57 32.12
N LYS A 58 8.18 -16.96 33.08
CA LYS A 58 7.20 -17.63 33.95
C LYS A 58 5.77 -17.43 33.47
N CYS A 59 5.45 -16.24 32.94
CA CYS A 59 4.12 -15.91 32.44
C CYS A 59 4.23 -15.30 31.02
N GLU A 60 3.17 -15.42 30.21
CA GLU A 60 3.21 -15.08 28.77
C GLU A 60 3.46 -13.58 28.52
N TYR A 61 2.87 -12.69 29.33
CA TYR A 61 3.13 -11.25 29.25
C TYR A 61 4.62 -10.87 29.38
N GLU A 62 5.46 -11.70 30.02
CA GLU A 62 6.90 -11.43 30.14
C GLU A 62 7.61 -11.58 28.79
N PHE A 63 7.23 -12.60 28.04
CA PHE A 63 7.71 -12.83 26.69
C PHE A 63 7.18 -11.79 25.71
N ASP A 64 5.87 -11.52 25.76
CA ASP A 64 5.23 -10.55 24.85
C ASP A 64 5.81 -9.15 25.04
N HIS A 65 6.02 -8.72 26.30
CA HIS A 65 6.72 -7.47 26.59
C HIS A 65 8.12 -7.43 25.97
N PHE A 66 8.91 -8.50 26.12
CA PHE A 66 10.26 -8.57 25.56
C PHE A 66 10.25 -8.53 24.03
N GLU A 67 9.34 -9.26 23.40
CA GLU A 67 9.15 -9.27 21.95
C GLU A 67 8.79 -7.86 21.46
N GLU A 68 7.84 -7.18 22.08
CA GLU A 68 7.39 -5.84 21.70
C GLU A 68 8.52 -4.81 21.80
N VAL A 69 9.30 -4.82 22.89
CA VAL A 69 10.46 -3.93 23.04
C VAL A 69 11.52 -4.22 21.97
N THR A 70 11.71 -5.49 21.64
CA THR A 70 12.62 -5.90 20.58
C THR A 70 12.15 -5.42 19.22
N VAL A 71 10.87 -5.58 18.90
CA VAL A 71 10.25 -5.11 17.66
C VAL A 71 10.35 -3.59 17.53
N ILE A 72 10.04 -2.83 18.58
CA ILE A 72 10.24 -1.37 18.61
C ILE A 72 11.68 -1.01 18.25
N THR A 73 12.64 -1.75 18.82
CA THR A 73 14.05 -1.48 18.59
C THR A 73 14.47 -1.81 17.15
N LEU A 74 14.02 -2.94 16.61
CA LEU A 74 14.26 -3.32 15.21
C LEU A 74 13.66 -2.31 14.23
N ILE A 75 12.40 -1.87 14.44
CA ILE A 75 11.76 -0.84 13.61
C ILE A 75 12.49 0.50 13.72
N SER A 76 12.97 0.86 14.91
CA SER A 76 13.76 2.09 15.11
C SER A 76 15.06 2.05 14.32
N ILE A 77 15.74 0.91 14.26
CA ILE A 77 16.94 0.73 13.42
C ILE A 77 16.58 0.84 11.94
N THR A 78 15.46 0.24 11.50
CA THR A 78 14.95 0.40 10.12
C THR A 78 14.78 1.86 9.74
N LEU A 79 14.15 2.67 10.61
CA LEU A 79 13.99 4.11 10.38
C LEU A 79 15.34 4.83 10.29
N VAL A 80 16.33 4.45 11.09
CA VAL A 80 17.69 5.00 10.99
C VAL A 80 18.35 4.64 9.66
N VAL A 81 18.21 3.39 9.20
CA VAL A 81 18.72 2.96 7.88
C VAL A 81 18.07 3.77 6.76
N GLU A 82 16.76 4.01 6.85
CA GLU A 82 16.02 4.83 5.89
C GLU A 82 16.49 6.30 5.90
N LEU A 83 16.72 6.89 7.07
CA LEU A 83 17.30 8.23 7.19
C LEU A 83 18.70 8.31 6.57
N VAL A 84 19.55 7.30 6.80
CA VAL A 84 20.89 7.23 6.19
C VAL A 84 20.79 7.12 4.68
N LYS A 85 19.89 6.27 4.17
CA LYS A 85 19.62 6.13 2.73
C LYS A 85 19.21 7.48 2.12
N HIS A 86 18.27 8.19 2.73
CA HIS A 86 17.86 9.51 2.27
C HIS A 86 19.00 10.53 2.31
N GLY A 87 19.82 10.52 3.37
CA GLY A 87 21.00 11.37 3.46
C GLY A 87 22.02 11.09 2.36
N LEU A 88 22.29 9.82 2.07
CA LEU A 88 23.19 9.40 0.99
C LEU A 88 22.65 9.75 -0.38
N GLN A 89 21.33 9.58 -0.60
CA GLN A 89 20.69 9.96 -1.85
C GLN A 89 20.80 11.47 -2.10
N HIS A 90 20.50 12.28 -1.08
CA HIS A 90 20.64 13.74 -1.17
C HIS A 90 22.10 14.13 -1.48
N LEU A 91 23.08 13.52 -0.81
CA LEU A 91 24.50 13.76 -1.12
C LEU A 91 24.88 13.34 -2.54
N ALA A 92 24.35 12.22 -3.04
CA ALA A 92 24.60 11.75 -4.40
C ALA A 92 24.01 12.70 -5.45
N GLU A 93 22.78 13.17 -5.24
CA GLU A 93 22.10 14.15 -6.11
C GLU A 93 22.90 15.46 -6.18
N HIS A 94 23.33 16.02 -5.04
CA HIS A 94 24.14 17.24 -4.99
C HIS A 94 25.59 17.06 -5.46
N SER A 95 26.13 15.83 -5.45
CA SER A 95 27.46 15.55 -5.98
C SER A 95 27.49 15.49 -7.50
N SER A 96 26.34 15.32 -8.16
CA SER A 96 26.24 15.38 -9.60
C SER A 96 26.27 16.85 -10.05
N VAL A 97 27.42 17.29 -10.56
CA VAL A 97 27.75 18.67 -10.99
C VAL A 97 27.01 19.06 -12.28
N THR A 98 25.71 18.79 -12.40
CA THR A 98 24.91 19.15 -13.57
C THR A 98 23.78 20.09 -13.18
N GLY A 99 24.16 21.37 -13.02
CA GLY A 99 23.29 22.51 -13.29
C GLY A 99 22.35 22.94 -12.17
N ASN A 100 22.46 24.21 -11.78
CA ASN A 100 21.47 25.00 -11.04
C ASN A 100 20.14 25.14 -11.82
N THR A 101 19.55 24.03 -12.25
CA THR A 101 18.20 24.03 -12.81
C THR A 101 17.22 23.99 -11.67
N SER A 102 16.35 24.99 -11.67
CA SER A 102 15.35 25.36 -10.66
C SER A 102 14.73 24.15 -9.95
N ARG A 103 14.59 24.21 -8.62
CA ARG A 103 13.93 23.19 -7.78
C ARG A 103 12.56 22.74 -8.31
N GLU A 104 11.87 23.58 -9.10
CA GLU A 104 10.60 23.26 -9.79
C GLU A 104 10.75 22.29 -10.97
N GLU A 105 11.85 22.33 -11.73
CA GLU A 105 12.11 21.38 -12.83
C GLU A 105 12.48 20.00 -12.30
N GLU A 106 13.22 19.93 -11.20
CA GLU A 106 13.62 18.68 -10.56
C GLU A 106 12.41 17.93 -9.96
N THR A 107 11.48 18.67 -9.35
CA THR A 107 10.20 18.13 -8.86
C THR A 107 9.33 17.64 -10.03
N SER A 108 9.32 18.38 -11.14
CA SER A 108 8.58 18.01 -12.35
C SER A 108 9.17 16.77 -13.03
N GLN A 109 10.50 16.65 -13.09
CA GLN A 109 11.20 15.49 -13.66
C GLN A 109 11.07 14.24 -12.79
N THR A 110 11.11 14.35 -11.46
CA THR A 110 10.84 13.21 -10.56
C THR A 110 9.38 12.75 -10.64
N ILE A 111 8.42 13.68 -10.68
CA ILE A 111 7.00 13.37 -10.93
C ILE A 111 6.83 12.68 -12.29
N GLN A 112 7.51 13.16 -13.34
CA GLN A 112 7.44 12.56 -14.68
C GLN A 112 8.09 11.18 -14.71
N LYS A 113 9.25 10.98 -14.08
CA LYS A 113 9.96 9.69 -13.99
C LYS A 113 9.16 8.65 -13.22
N HIS A 114 8.60 9.01 -12.06
CA HIS A 114 7.72 8.11 -11.29
C HIS A 114 6.39 7.83 -11.99
N SER A 115 5.90 8.74 -12.84
CA SER A 115 4.69 8.50 -13.62
C SER A 115 4.85 7.44 -14.73
N LEU A 116 6.09 7.23 -15.21
CA LEU A 116 6.41 6.35 -16.34
C LEU A 116 6.79 4.93 -15.92
N GLU A 117 7.35 4.74 -14.73
CA GLU A 117 7.75 3.42 -14.25
C GLU A 117 6.52 2.49 -14.14
N PRO A 118 6.53 1.22 -14.57
CA PRO A 118 5.41 0.31 -14.32
C PRO A 118 5.16 0.15 -12.80
N ILE A 119 3.91 0.27 -12.33
CA ILE A 119 3.60 0.15 -10.89
C ILE A 119 4.00 -1.21 -10.29
N TRP A 120 4.02 -2.28 -11.08
CA TRP A 120 4.56 -3.58 -10.65
C TRP A 120 6.06 -3.53 -10.42
N LEU A 121 6.79 -2.78 -11.24
CA LEU A 121 8.22 -2.58 -11.05
C LEU A 121 8.48 -1.79 -9.77
N ALA A 122 7.73 -0.71 -9.54
CA ALA A 122 7.78 0.04 -8.28
C ALA A 122 7.47 -0.84 -7.07
N PHE A 123 6.47 -1.72 -7.18
CA PHE A 123 6.14 -2.72 -6.15
C PHE A 123 7.30 -3.67 -5.86
N PHE A 124 7.87 -4.32 -6.88
CA PHE A 124 8.99 -5.23 -6.66
C PHE A 124 10.24 -4.51 -6.14
N ASN A 125 10.53 -3.30 -6.62
CA ASN A 125 11.61 -2.46 -6.10
C ASN A 125 11.40 -2.12 -4.62
N CYS A 126 10.17 -1.81 -4.21
CA CYS A 126 9.84 -1.59 -2.81
C CYS A 126 10.00 -2.87 -1.97
N VAL A 127 9.40 -3.98 -2.40
CA VAL A 127 9.49 -5.28 -1.72
C VAL A 127 10.94 -5.69 -1.50
N THR A 128 11.76 -5.64 -2.56
CA THR A 128 13.18 -5.99 -2.48
C THR A 128 13.96 -5.05 -1.58
N ALA A 129 13.67 -3.74 -1.60
CA ALA A 129 14.30 -2.79 -0.70
C ALA A 129 13.97 -3.09 0.77
N GLU A 130 12.70 -3.33 1.11
CA GLU A 130 12.30 -3.64 2.49
C GLU A 130 12.91 -4.96 2.99
N PHE A 131 12.89 -6.01 2.16
CA PHE A 131 13.55 -7.27 2.52
C PHE A 131 15.07 -7.15 2.63
N THR A 132 15.69 -6.24 1.88
CA THR A 132 17.11 -5.93 2.04
C THR A 132 17.37 -5.26 3.40
N VAL A 133 16.50 -4.35 3.85
CA VAL A 133 16.61 -3.75 5.19
C VAL A 133 16.42 -4.81 6.29
N LEU A 134 15.46 -5.72 6.15
CA LEU A 134 15.31 -6.86 7.06
C LEU A 134 16.54 -7.77 7.06
N GLY A 135 17.19 -7.96 5.91
CA GLY A 135 18.46 -8.69 5.80
C GLY A 135 19.62 -7.97 6.51
N ILE A 136 19.68 -6.64 6.42
CA ILE A 136 20.63 -5.81 7.19
C ILE A 136 20.38 -5.97 8.68
N LEU A 137 19.12 -5.99 9.13
CA LEU A 137 18.78 -6.25 10.54
C LEU A 137 19.27 -7.63 11.00
N ALA A 138 19.05 -8.69 10.21
CA ALA A 138 19.55 -10.03 10.53
C ALA A 138 21.08 -10.04 10.65
N PHE A 139 21.78 -9.36 9.74
CA PHE A 139 23.23 -9.20 9.81
C PHE A 139 23.67 -8.43 11.08
N LEU A 140 22.93 -7.37 11.46
CA LEU A 140 23.21 -6.61 12.68
C LEU A 140 23.01 -7.46 13.93
N LEU A 141 21.97 -8.29 14.00
CA LEU A 141 21.76 -9.23 15.10
C LEU A 141 22.91 -10.23 15.21
N TRP A 142 23.30 -10.83 14.09
CA TRP A 142 24.45 -11.71 14.02
C TRP A 142 25.75 -11.02 14.46
N ALA A 143 25.98 -9.77 14.05
CA ALA A 143 27.14 -8.98 14.46
C ALA A 143 27.09 -8.58 15.96
N CYS A 144 25.91 -8.30 16.50
CA CYS A 144 25.69 -8.03 17.93
C CYS A 144 25.84 -9.26 18.82
N HIS A 145 25.86 -10.46 18.24
CA HIS A 145 26.23 -11.67 18.94
C HIS A 145 27.72 -12.01 18.74
N SER A 146 28.18 -11.97 17.49
CA SER A 146 29.50 -12.48 17.12
C SER A 146 30.65 -11.52 17.37
N TRP A 147 30.43 -10.20 17.20
CA TRP A 147 31.51 -9.20 17.19
C TRP A 147 31.44 -8.20 18.34
N LEU A 148 30.22 -7.82 18.73
CA LEU A 148 29.99 -6.92 19.84
C LEU A 148 29.36 -7.77 20.95
N PRO A 149 29.87 -7.79 22.19
CA PRO A 149 29.24 -8.52 23.30
C PRO A 149 27.98 -7.77 23.80
N VAL A 150 27.07 -7.41 22.89
CA VAL A 150 25.89 -6.59 23.20
C VAL A 150 24.97 -7.36 24.13
N PHE A 151 24.73 -8.64 23.85
CA PHE A 151 23.86 -9.47 24.68
C PHE A 151 24.45 -9.72 26.08
N ASP A 152 25.78 -9.79 26.22
CA ASP A 152 26.43 -9.85 27.54
C ASP A 152 26.18 -8.56 28.34
N TRP A 153 26.28 -7.39 27.69
CA TRP A 153 26.01 -6.11 28.34
C TRP A 153 24.55 -5.98 28.77
N VAL A 154 23.63 -6.51 27.97
CA VAL A 154 22.20 -6.46 28.24
C VAL A 154 21.86 -7.36 29.42
N LEU A 155 22.38 -8.60 29.42
CA LEU A 155 22.25 -9.54 30.52
C LEU A 155 22.74 -8.93 31.84
N GLU A 156 23.89 -8.26 31.84
CA GLU A 156 24.40 -7.61 33.05
C GLU A 156 23.54 -6.39 33.46
N ALA A 157 22.97 -5.66 32.50
CA ALA A 157 22.12 -4.49 32.77
C ALA A 157 20.73 -4.84 33.32
N THR A 158 20.21 -6.03 33.00
CA THR A 158 18.89 -6.54 33.42
C THR A 158 18.94 -7.36 34.70
N LYS A 159 20.10 -7.87 35.10
CA LYS A 159 20.32 -8.70 36.31
C LYS A 159 19.78 -8.10 37.61
N TYR A 160 19.67 -6.78 37.70
CA TYR A 160 19.22 -6.07 38.90
C TYR A 160 17.71 -5.77 38.93
N ILE A 161 16.94 -6.26 37.96
CA ILE A 161 15.49 -6.02 37.87
C ILE A 161 14.76 -7.22 38.47
N GLU A 162 14.30 -7.11 39.72
CA GLU A 162 13.66 -8.23 40.45
C GLU A 162 12.17 -8.40 40.10
N ASP A 163 11.50 -7.36 39.61
CA ASP A 163 10.04 -7.35 39.43
C ASP A 163 9.52 -8.08 38.17
N PHE A 164 10.43 -8.52 37.29
CA PHE A 164 10.10 -9.05 35.96
C PHE A 164 11.16 -10.03 35.48
N SER A 165 10.75 -11.20 34.99
CA SER A 165 11.68 -12.20 34.47
C SER A 165 12.23 -11.74 33.12
N PHE A 166 13.54 -11.86 32.95
CA PHE A 166 14.25 -11.59 31.70
C PHE A 166 15.05 -12.84 31.29
N PRO A 167 15.48 -12.96 30.02
CA PRO A 167 16.31 -14.08 29.60
C PRO A 167 17.56 -14.24 30.48
N GLU A 168 17.78 -15.45 31.01
CA GLU A 168 18.86 -15.71 31.97
C GLU A 168 20.22 -15.97 31.29
N SER A 169 20.20 -16.29 30.00
CA SER A 169 21.39 -16.57 29.21
C SER A 169 21.47 -15.69 27.96
N VAL A 170 22.70 -15.50 27.46
CA VAL A 170 22.97 -14.82 26.19
C VAL A 170 22.28 -15.52 25.02
N GLU A 171 22.20 -16.86 25.06
CA GLU A 171 21.55 -17.66 24.03
C GLU A 171 20.03 -17.42 24.01
N ASP A 172 19.41 -17.29 25.18
CA ASP A 172 17.98 -17.00 25.28
C ASP A 172 17.64 -15.59 24.75
N TYR A 173 18.51 -14.61 25.01
CA TYR A 173 18.39 -13.27 24.44
C TYR A 173 18.50 -13.29 22.91
N LEU A 174 19.50 -13.99 22.37
CA LEU A 174 19.69 -14.16 20.93
C LEU A 174 18.46 -14.81 20.31
N HIS A 175 18.04 -15.98 20.82
CA HIS A 175 16.93 -16.73 20.27
C HIS A 175 15.62 -15.95 20.30
N SER A 176 15.33 -15.25 21.40
CA SER A 176 14.12 -14.43 21.53
C SER A 176 14.16 -13.22 20.58
N THR A 177 15.33 -12.66 20.34
CA THR A 177 15.51 -11.55 19.39
C THR A 177 15.39 -12.00 17.94
N GLU A 178 15.95 -13.17 17.59
CA GLU A 178 15.78 -13.79 16.27
C GLU A 178 14.32 -14.13 15.99
N LEU A 179 13.59 -14.59 17.00
CA LEU A 179 12.17 -14.88 16.91
C LEU A 179 11.35 -13.61 16.59
N ALA A 180 11.62 -12.50 17.28
CA ALA A 180 11.00 -11.21 17.02
C ALA A 180 11.33 -10.67 15.61
N HIS A 181 12.57 -10.88 15.14
CA HIS A 181 12.98 -10.54 13.77
C HIS A 181 12.24 -11.39 12.73
N MET A 182 12.13 -12.70 12.93
CA MET A 182 11.35 -13.59 12.07
C MET A 182 9.87 -13.21 12.04
N HIS A 183 9.31 -12.81 13.18
CA HIS A 183 7.96 -12.32 13.26
C HIS A 183 7.77 -11.06 12.39
N LEU A 184 8.67 -10.08 12.50
CA LEU A 184 8.67 -8.89 11.63
C LEU A 184 8.80 -9.26 10.14
N PHE A 185 9.64 -10.24 9.81
CA PHE A 185 9.82 -10.73 8.44
C PHE A 185 8.53 -11.32 7.86
N ILE A 186 7.86 -12.21 8.60
CA ILE A 186 6.59 -12.84 8.17
C ILE A 186 5.49 -11.77 8.06
N ASN A 187 5.44 -10.81 8.99
CA ASN A 187 4.51 -9.68 8.95
C ASN A 187 4.64 -8.89 7.64
N PHE A 188 5.87 -8.49 7.27
CA PHE A 188 6.12 -7.75 6.02
C PHE A 188 5.77 -8.58 4.78
N MET A 189 6.07 -9.88 4.80
CA MET A 189 5.68 -10.79 3.72
C MET A 189 4.15 -10.83 3.55
N LEU A 190 3.39 -10.99 4.64
CA LEU A 190 1.93 -11.03 4.61
C LEU A 190 1.34 -9.69 4.14
N TYR A 191 1.90 -8.58 4.62
CA TYR A 191 1.54 -7.23 4.19
C TYR A 191 1.71 -7.07 2.66
N PHE A 192 2.88 -7.43 2.11
CA PHE A 192 3.14 -7.29 0.69
C PHE A 192 2.32 -8.24 -0.18
N LEU A 193 1.97 -9.43 0.31
CA LEU A 193 1.01 -10.30 -0.36
C LEU A 193 -0.36 -9.61 -0.46
N LEU A 194 -0.87 -9.06 0.63
CA LEU A 194 -2.15 -8.33 0.63
C LEU A 194 -2.11 -7.15 -0.34
N VAL A 195 -1.04 -6.34 -0.32
CA VAL A 195 -0.86 -5.21 -1.23
C VAL A 195 -0.74 -5.65 -2.69
N GLY A 196 0.00 -6.72 -2.98
CA GLY A 196 0.17 -7.25 -4.34
C GLY A 196 -1.16 -7.69 -4.97
N PHE A 197 -2.00 -8.39 -4.21
CA PHE A 197 -3.34 -8.78 -4.67
C PHE A 197 -4.29 -7.58 -4.81
N SER A 198 -4.18 -6.60 -3.91
CA SER A 198 -4.91 -5.34 -4.00
C SER A 198 -4.52 -4.56 -5.26
N LEU A 199 -3.23 -4.50 -5.58
CA LEU A 199 -2.70 -3.86 -6.77
C LEU A 199 -3.23 -4.51 -8.05
N ALA A 200 -3.19 -5.85 -8.13
CA ALA A 200 -3.69 -6.59 -9.27
C ALA A 200 -5.20 -6.36 -9.51
N SER A 201 -5.99 -6.36 -8.44
CA SER A 201 -7.43 -6.09 -8.50
C SER A 201 -7.73 -4.63 -8.88
N ALA A 202 -7.02 -3.65 -8.28
CA ALA A 202 -7.16 -2.24 -8.61
C ALA A 202 -6.80 -1.96 -10.07
N GLN A 203 -5.73 -2.57 -10.59
CA GLN A 203 -5.36 -2.48 -12.00
C GLN A 203 -6.42 -3.05 -12.93
N ARG A 204 -6.98 -4.22 -12.61
CA ARG A 204 -8.07 -4.80 -13.39
C ARG A 204 -9.29 -3.87 -13.42
N SER A 205 -9.63 -3.27 -12.28
CA SER A 205 -10.70 -2.27 -12.19
C SER A 205 -10.41 -1.04 -13.07
N MET A 206 -9.16 -0.54 -13.06
CA MET A 206 -8.73 0.58 -13.88
C MET A 206 -8.65 0.27 -15.38
N ALA A 207 -8.25 -0.93 -15.76
CA ALA A 207 -8.18 -1.34 -17.16
C ALA A 207 -9.58 -1.24 -17.80
N ASN A 208 -10.61 -1.69 -17.10
CA ASN A 208 -12.00 -1.56 -17.53
C ASN A 208 -12.41 -0.09 -17.73
N LEU A 209 -11.94 0.83 -16.88
CA LEU A 209 -12.18 2.27 -17.03
C LEU A 209 -11.40 2.89 -18.20
N ALA A 210 -10.22 2.36 -18.55
CA ALA A 210 -9.38 2.86 -19.64
C ALA A 210 -9.89 2.44 -21.04
N PHE A 211 -10.65 1.34 -21.15
CA PHE A 211 -11.34 0.98 -22.40
C PHE A 211 -12.65 1.79 -22.61
N SER A 212 -13.13 2.49 -21.58
CA SER A 212 -14.32 3.33 -21.63
C SER A 212 -14.27 4.49 -22.62
N PRO A 213 -13.17 5.25 -22.79
CA PRO A 213 -13.17 6.44 -23.63
C PRO A 213 -13.24 6.12 -25.13
N LYS A 214 -12.57 5.05 -25.59
CA LYS A 214 -12.63 4.61 -27.00
C LYS A 214 -14.03 4.13 -27.36
N SER A 215 -14.61 3.26 -26.53
CA SER A 215 -15.98 2.80 -26.72
C SER A 215 -17.00 3.93 -26.59
N PHE A 216 -16.77 4.91 -25.71
CA PHE A 216 -17.59 6.12 -25.62
C PHE A 216 -17.51 6.98 -26.89
N LEU A 217 -16.31 7.23 -27.42
CA LEU A 217 -16.12 8.03 -28.64
C LEU A 217 -16.68 7.34 -29.88
N GLU A 218 -16.55 6.01 -29.99
CA GLU A 218 -17.16 5.22 -31.07
C GLU A 218 -18.69 5.26 -31.02
N GLU A 219 -19.28 5.32 -29.82
CA GLU A 219 -20.73 5.31 -29.62
C GLU A 219 -21.33 6.74 -29.71
N ALA A 220 -20.60 7.75 -29.24
CA ALA A 220 -20.91 9.18 -29.40
C ALA A 220 -20.70 9.68 -30.84
N GLY A 221 -19.79 9.07 -31.61
CA GLY A 221 -19.67 9.33 -33.05
C GLY A 221 -20.90 8.87 -33.85
N ARG A 222 -21.73 7.98 -33.28
CA ARG A 222 -22.96 7.45 -33.90
C ARG A 222 -24.21 8.21 -33.50
N GLN A 223 -24.20 8.96 -32.40
CA GLN A 223 -25.36 9.70 -31.88
C GLN A 223 -24.92 11.00 -31.18
N PRO A 224 -25.65 12.11 -31.35
CA PRO A 224 -25.29 13.35 -30.66
C PRO A 224 -25.32 13.15 -29.13
N LEU A 225 -24.29 13.67 -28.44
CA LEU A 225 -23.93 13.37 -27.03
C LEU A 225 -25.11 13.43 -26.03
N HIS A 226 -26.12 14.26 -26.31
CA HIS A 226 -27.28 14.46 -25.46
C HIS A 226 -28.37 13.37 -25.59
N GLN A 227 -28.25 12.43 -26.54
CA GLN A 227 -29.24 11.37 -26.79
C GLN A 227 -28.73 9.94 -26.57
N VAL A 228 -27.47 9.76 -26.13
CA VAL A 228 -26.89 8.43 -25.93
C VAL A 228 -27.57 7.72 -24.75
N LYS A 229 -28.60 6.92 -25.05
CA LYS A 229 -29.21 5.99 -24.09
C LYS A 229 -28.37 4.73 -24.06
N PHE A 230 -27.51 4.60 -23.05
CA PHE A 230 -26.69 3.40 -22.86
C PHE A 230 -27.58 2.18 -22.59
N LYS A 231 -27.60 1.24 -23.53
CA LYS A 231 -28.30 -0.04 -23.38
C LYS A 231 -27.45 -0.95 -22.48
N HIS A 232 -27.85 -1.09 -21.22
CA HIS A 232 -27.54 -2.23 -20.33
C HIS A 232 -26.14 -2.42 -19.70
N SER A 233 -25.18 -1.49 -19.79
CA SER A 233 -23.94 -1.61 -18.98
C SER A 233 -23.86 -0.55 -17.88
N SER A 234 -24.09 -0.95 -16.63
CA SER A 234 -24.10 -0.08 -15.43
C SER A 234 -22.84 0.80 -15.28
N TRP A 235 -21.70 0.33 -15.78
CA TRP A 235 -20.42 1.01 -15.65
C TRP A 235 -20.21 2.16 -16.65
N LYS A 236 -20.76 2.08 -17.88
CA LYS A 236 -20.66 3.17 -18.88
C LYS A 236 -21.48 4.39 -18.44
N GLU A 237 -22.67 4.14 -17.92
CA GLU A 237 -23.54 5.18 -17.35
C GLU A 237 -22.87 5.85 -16.14
N GLU A 238 -22.30 5.04 -15.23
CA GLU A 238 -21.53 5.55 -14.11
C GLU A 238 -20.35 6.40 -14.57
N PHE A 239 -19.56 5.93 -15.54
CA PHE A 239 -18.44 6.70 -16.08
C PHE A 239 -18.88 8.04 -16.67
N HIS A 240 -19.97 8.06 -17.45
CA HIS A 240 -20.49 9.28 -18.05
C HIS A 240 -20.96 10.29 -16.99
N VAL A 241 -21.73 9.83 -16.00
CA VAL A 241 -22.22 10.70 -14.91
C VAL A 241 -21.05 11.26 -14.10
N MET A 242 -20.03 10.45 -13.79
CA MET A 242 -18.85 10.92 -13.06
C MET A 242 -18.04 11.94 -13.86
N ARG A 243 -17.83 11.70 -15.15
CA ARG A 243 -17.17 12.65 -16.05
C ARG A 243 -17.90 14.00 -16.12
N GLN A 244 -19.21 13.97 -16.31
CA GLN A 244 -20.02 15.19 -16.35
C GLN A 244 -20.00 15.94 -15.01
N THR A 245 -20.01 15.20 -13.90
CA THR A 245 -19.91 15.80 -12.56
C THR A 245 -18.53 16.44 -12.34
N PHE A 246 -17.45 15.82 -12.82
CA PHE A 246 -16.12 16.40 -12.80
C PHE A 246 -16.04 17.71 -13.60
N LEU A 247 -16.58 17.75 -14.83
CA LEU A 247 -16.56 18.97 -15.64
C LEU A 247 -17.33 20.11 -14.96
N ARG A 248 -18.51 19.81 -14.39
CA ARG A 248 -19.29 20.77 -13.62
C ARG A 248 -18.56 21.26 -12.37
N SER A 249 -17.83 20.38 -11.67
CA SER A 249 -17.07 20.79 -10.50
C SER A 249 -15.90 21.71 -10.87
N LEU A 250 -15.21 21.47 -11.99
CA LEU A 250 -14.20 22.42 -12.52
C LEU A 250 -14.79 23.82 -12.77
N GLN A 251 -15.98 23.89 -13.36
CA GLN A 251 -16.67 25.17 -13.55
C GLN A 251 -16.96 25.88 -12.22
N CYS A 252 -17.27 25.13 -11.16
CA CYS A 252 -17.52 25.70 -9.83
C CYS A 252 -16.25 26.28 -9.19
N TRP A 253 -15.07 25.73 -9.50
CA TRP A 253 -13.79 26.20 -8.96
C TRP A 253 -13.33 27.50 -9.62
N SER A 254 -13.73 27.73 -10.88
CA SER A 254 -13.48 28.97 -11.61
C SER A 254 -14.01 30.18 -10.85
N GLY A 255 -13.18 31.21 -10.69
CA GLY A 255 -13.52 32.46 -10.01
C GLY A 255 -13.61 32.36 -8.48
N ARG A 256 -13.37 31.18 -7.90
CA ARG A 256 -13.39 30.97 -6.44
C ARG A 256 -12.01 30.71 -5.87
N TRP A 257 -11.12 30.12 -6.65
CA TRP A 257 -9.79 29.75 -6.18
C TRP A 257 -8.71 30.37 -7.07
N ASP A 258 -8.04 31.41 -6.54
CA ASP A 258 -7.04 32.18 -7.27
C ASP A 258 -5.95 31.33 -7.94
N PHE A 259 -5.48 30.27 -7.27
CA PHE A 259 -4.47 29.37 -7.84
C PHE A 259 -5.01 28.61 -9.05
N PHE A 260 -6.26 28.15 -9.00
CA PHE A 260 -6.92 27.48 -10.12
C PHE A 260 -7.03 28.42 -11.32
N ASP A 261 -7.50 29.65 -11.10
CA ASP A 261 -7.68 30.64 -12.15
C ASP A 261 -6.35 31.09 -12.76
N LYS A 262 -5.34 31.35 -11.92
CA LYS A 262 -3.99 31.74 -12.37
C LYS A 262 -3.27 30.62 -13.12
N THR A 263 -3.57 29.36 -12.82
CA THR A 263 -2.85 28.20 -13.35
C THR A 263 -3.61 27.59 -14.53
N LEU A 264 -4.74 26.95 -14.25
CA LEU A 264 -5.54 26.26 -15.27
C LEU A 264 -6.34 27.25 -16.11
N GLY A 265 -6.97 28.25 -15.46
CA GLY A 265 -7.76 29.27 -16.15
C GLY A 265 -6.93 30.05 -17.17
N SER A 266 -5.78 30.59 -16.75
CA SER A 266 -4.86 31.32 -17.63
C SER A 266 -4.33 30.45 -18.78
N THR A 267 -4.06 29.17 -18.52
CA THR A 267 -3.60 28.24 -19.54
C THR A 267 -4.67 28.00 -20.59
N ILE A 268 -5.92 27.78 -20.19
CA ILE A 268 -7.04 27.64 -21.13
C ILE A 268 -7.25 28.92 -21.93
N GLN A 269 -7.16 30.10 -21.30
CA GLN A 269 -7.28 31.41 -21.99
C GLN A 269 -6.26 31.61 -23.11
N LYS A 270 -5.07 30.99 -23.03
CA LYS A 270 -4.07 31.02 -24.12
C LYS A 270 -4.55 30.34 -25.40
N TYR A 271 -5.49 29.39 -25.29
CA TYR A 271 -5.92 28.53 -26.40
C TYR A 271 -7.39 28.75 -26.80
N ALA A 272 -8.25 29.17 -25.86
CA ALA A 272 -9.68 29.39 -26.10
C ALA A 272 -10.21 30.62 -25.35
N LYS A 273 -11.12 31.38 -25.96
CA LYS A 273 -11.86 32.44 -25.27
C LYS A 273 -12.88 31.80 -24.31
N LEU A 274 -12.71 32.03 -23.02
CA LEU A 274 -13.66 31.56 -22.00
C LEU A 274 -14.90 32.46 -21.96
N GLU A 275 -16.01 32.00 -22.51
CA GLU A 275 -17.36 32.54 -22.26
C GLU A 275 -17.98 31.88 -20.99
N ASP A 276 -19.22 32.20 -20.61
CA ASP A 276 -19.86 31.82 -19.32
C ASP A 276 -19.98 30.29 -19.04
N GLU A 277 -19.73 29.42 -20.02
CA GLU A 277 -19.63 27.94 -19.85
C GLU A 277 -18.22 27.39 -20.22
N GLY A 278 -17.22 28.27 -20.30
CA GLY A 278 -16.02 28.08 -21.10
C GLY A 278 -15.14 26.89 -20.73
N ILE A 279 -14.96 26.56 -19.45
CA ILE A 279 -14.11 25.43 -19.04
C ILE A 279 -14.74 24.11 -19.45
N VAL A 280 -16.06 23.96 -19.26
CA VAL A 280 -16.78 22.73 -19.63
C VAL A 280 -16.74 22.54 -21.14
N LYS A 281 -17.07 23.57 -21.91
CA LYS A 281 -17.04 23.52 -23.39
C LYS A 281 -15.65 23.20 -23.93
N PHE A 282 -14.61 23.70 -23.27
CA PHE A 282 -13.23 23.41 -23.66
C PHE A 282 -12.85 21.95 -23.43
N PHE A 283 -13.20 21.36 -22.28
CA PHE A 283 -12.82 19.99 -21.94
C PHE A 283 -13.76 18.90 -22.49
N GLU A 284 -15.03 19.20 -22.70
CA GLU A 284 -16.04 18.22 -23.10
C GLU A 284 -15.71 17.43 -24.40
N PRO A 285 -15.08 17.99 -25.43
CA PRO A 285 -14.82 17.24 -26.66
C PRO A 285 -13.73 16.18 -26.54
N TRP A 286 -12.70 16.42 -25.71
CA TRP A 286 -11.45 15.64 -25.78
C TRP A 286 -10.94 15.13 -24.44
N PHE A 287 -11.45 15.64 -23.30
CA PHE A 287 -10.83 15.36 -22.00
C PHE A 287 -10.81 13.85 -21.68
N PRO A 288 -9.61 13.26 -21.49
CA PRO A 288 -9.45 11.82 -21.29
C PRO A 288 -9.69 11.45 -19.82
N PHE A 289 -10.94 11.57 -19.34
CA PHE A 289 -11.31 11.34 -17.94
C PHE A 289 -10.83 9.98 -17.39
N GLY A 290 -10.88 8.91 -18.20
CA GLY A 290 -10.40 7.59 -17.78
C GLY A 290 -8.89 7.55 -17.48
N HIS A 291 -8.07 8.26 -18.28
CA HIS A 291 -6.63 8.38 -18.02
C HIS A 291 -6.37 9.20 -16.75
N TYR A 292 -7.14 10.26 -16.55
CA TYR A 292 -7.04 11.08 -15.35
C TYR A 292 -7.39 10.30 -14.07
N VAL A 293 -8.48 9.52 -14.06
CA VAL A 293 -8.83 8.63 -12.95
C VAL A 293 -7.73 7.60 -12.69
N ARG A 294 -7.16 7.02 -13.76
CA ARG A 294 -6.05 6.07 -13.65
C ARG A 294 -4.81 6.69 -13.02
N LEU A 295 -4.49 7.94 -13.36
CA LEU A 295 -3.37 8.66 -12.76
C LEU A 295 -3.59 8.89 -11.25
N ASN A 296 -4.79 9.28 -10.86
CA ASN A 296 -5.13 9.46 -9.43
C ASN A 296 -5.09 8.13 -8.67
N CYS A 297 -5.65 7.06 -9.23
CA CYS A 297 -5.59 5.73 -8.63
C CYS A 297 -4.15 5.25 -8.51
N ARG A 298 -3.32 5.50 -9.54
CA ARG A 298 -1.89 5.22 -9.46
C ARG A 298 -1.22 5.96 -8.30
N THR A 299 -1.50 7.25 -8.10
CA THR A 299 -0.94 8.00 -6.96
C THR A 299 -1.31 7.37 -5.62
N LEU A 300 -2.54 6.86 -5.47
CA LEU A 300 -2.95 6.15 -4.26
C LEU A 300 -2.24 4.80 -4.13
N LEU A 301 -2.05 4.08 -5.23
CA LEU A 301 -1.33 2.80 -5.25
C LEU A 301 0.16 2.98 -4.92
N ASP A 302 0.83 3.98 -5.49
CA ASP A 302 2.21 4.32 -5.15
C ASP A 302 2.34 4.58 -3.63
N HIS A 303 1.35 5.28 -3.04
CA HIS A 303 1.31 5.55 -1.59
C HIS A 303 1.11 4.28 -0.74
N VAL A 304 0.32 3.31 -1.21
CA VAL A 304 0.09 2.03 -0.50
C VAL A 304 1.25 1.05 -0.68
N VAL A 305 1.88 1.05 -1.85
CA VAL A 305 3.02 0.18 -2.17
C VAL A 305 4.22 0.54 -1.30
N THR A 306 4.51 1.83 -1.14
CA THR A 306 5.60 2.29 -0.27
C THR A 306 5.16 2.30 1.19
N ILE A 307 5.89 1.60 2.06
CA ILE A 307 5.67 1.66 3.51
C ILE A 307 6.03 3.07 3.97
N GLN A 308 5.06 3.78 4.54
CA GLN A 308 5.29 5.15 4.99
C GLN A 308 6.02 5.11 6.34
N PRO A 309 7.06 5.95 6.56
CA PRO A 309 7.73 6.05 7.86
C PRO A 309 6.76 6.38 9.00
N ALA A 310 5.70 7.13 8.70
CA ALA A 310 4.62 7.42 9.65
C ALA A 310 3.85 6.17 10.10
N SER A 311 3.68 5.17 9.21
CA SER A 311 3.07 3.87 9.54
C SER A 311 3.98 3.04 10.45
N LEU A 312 5.30 3.10 10.25
CA LEU A 312 6.28 2.48 11.14
C LEU A 312 6.36 3.18 12.51
N LEU A 313 6.26 4.51 12.53
CA LEU A 313 6.15 5.26 13.78
C LEU A 313 4.86 4.90 14.53
N PHE A 314 3.75 4.72 13.79
CA PHE A 314 2.50 4.23 14.37
C PHE A 314 2.68 2.84 15.02
N MET A 315 3.36 1.90 14.34
CA MET A 315 3.72 0.60 14.92
C MET A 315 4.52 0.74 16.22
N ILE A 316 5.52 1.63 16.27
CA ILE A 316 6.32 1.89 17.48
C ILE A 316 5.43 2.37 18.63
N ILE A 317 4.50 3.29 18.36
CA ILE A 317 3.60 3.83 19.38
C ILE A 317 2.68 2.72 19.91
N ILE A 318 2.13 1.89 19.01
CA ILE A 318 1.24 0.80 19.39
C ILE A 318 1.97 -0.25 20.23
N HIS A 319 3.10 -0.77 19.76
CA HIS A 319 3.88 -1.74 20.53
C HIS A 319 4.42 -1.13 21.84
N GLY A 320 4.74 0.16 21.85
CA GLY A 320 5.14 0.84 23.09
C GLY A 320 4.01 0.87 24.12
N PHE A 321 2.77 1.05 23.68
CA PHE A 321 1.60 0.96 24.54
C PHE A 321 1.32 -0.47 25.01
N GLN A 322 1.43 -1.46 24.13
CA GLN A 322 1.27 -2.88 24.49
C GLN A 322 2.35 -3.30 25.50
N ALA A 323 3.61 -2.91 25.27
CA ALA A 323 4.72 -3.20 26.18
C ALA A 323 4.50 -2.60 27.57
N ALA A 324 3.92 -1.39 27.64
CA ALA A 324 3.56 -0.77 28.90
C ALA A 324 2.45 -1.54 29.64
N ILE A 325 1.46 -2.07 28.92
CA ILE A 325 0.37 -2.89 29.50
C ILE A 325 0.90 -4.24 29.99
N HIS A 326 1.70 -4.94 29.19
CA HIS A 326 2.31 -6.20 29.61
C HIS A 326 3.26 -6.01 30.79
N ARG A 327 3.92 -4.84 30.90
CA ARG A 327 4.70 -4.47 32.09
C ARG A 327 3.84 -4.33 33.35
N MET A 328 2.56 -3.97 33.21
CA MET A 328 1.57 -3.97 34.29
C MET A 328 1.03 -5.37 34.63
N LYS A 329 1.60 -6.44 34.07
CA LYS A 329 1.22 -7.84 34.28
C LYS A 329 -0.21 -8.15 33.84
N MET A 330 -0.71 -7.43 32.83
CA MET A 330 -2.03 -7.65 32.25
C MET A 330 -1.89 -8.45 30.95
N ASP A 331 -2.43 -9.66 30.93
CA ASP A 331 -2.58 -10.46 29.71
C ASP A 331 -3.75 -9.89 28.90
N PHE A 332 -3.46 -9.14 27.82
CA PHE A 332 -4.50 -8.53 26.99
C PHE A 332 -4.31 -8.90 25.51
N GLU A 333 -5.28 -9.62 24.94
CA GLU A 333 -5.27 -9.99 23.52
C GLU A 333 -5.65 -8.79 22.63
N PHE A 334 -4.65 -8.05 22.16
CA PHE A 334 -4.87 -6.87 21.31
C PHE A 334 -5.31 -7.20 19.88
N SER A 335 -5.09 -8.43 19.41
CA SER A 335 -5.38 -8.85 18.04
C SER A 335 -6.82 -8.56 17.61
N PHE A 336 -7.79 -8.81 18.50
CA PHE A 336 -9.20 -8.56 18.22
C PHE A 336 -9.55 -7.06 18.15
N ILE A 337 -8.88 -6.22 18.95
CA ILE A 337 -9.08 -4.77 18.90
C ILE A 337 -8.58 -4.22 17.56
N TRP A 338 -7.37 -4.57 17.16
CA TRP A 338 -6.78 -4.07 15.91
C TRP A 338 -7.55 -4.55 14.69
N LEU A 339 -7.93 -5.83 14.67
CA LEU A 339 -8.77 -6.39 13.61
C LEU A 339 -10.14 -5.71 13.56
N GLY A 340 -10.77 -5.47 14.71
CA GLY A 340 -12.05 -4.77 14.81
C GLY A 340 -11.96 -3.33 14.33
N LEU A 341 -10.93 -2.58 14.76
CA LEU A 341 -10.68 -1.20 14.37
C LEU A 341 -10.40 -1.08 12.86
N PHE A 342 -9.52 -1.93 12.33
CA PHE A 342 -9.20 -1.97 10.90
C PHE A 342 -10.43 -2.29 10.05
N THR A 343 -11.23 -3.28 10.47
CA THR A 343 -12.47 -3.66 9.78
C THR A 343 -13.48 -2.53 9.82
N LEU A 344 -13.66 -1.87 10.97
CA LEU A 344 -14.55 -0.73 11.14
C LEU A 344 -14.15 0.43 10.21
N ILE A 345 -12.87 0.84 10.21
CA ILE A 345 -12.38 1.91 9.36
C ILE A 345 -12.58 1.56 7.88
N THR A 346 -12.29 0.31 7.48
CA THR A 346 -12.47 -0.15 6.11
C THR A 346 -13.94 -0.12 5.68
N ILE A 347 -14.87 -0.57 6.54
CA ILE A 347 -16.32 -0.53 6.29
C ILE A 347 -16.79 0.92 6.19
N LEU A 348 -16.38 1.80 7.12
CA LEU A 348 -16.75 3.21 7.10
C LEU A 348 -16.25 3.89 5.82
N LEU A 349 -15.02 3.61 5.40
CA LEU A 349 -14.45 4.14 4.16
C LEU A 349 -15.20 3.61 2.93
N TRP A 350 -15.57 2.33 2.92
CA TRP A 350 -16.36 1.72 1.85
C TRP A 350 -17.75 2.38 1.75
N ILE A 351 -18.46 2.50 2.88
CA ILE A 351 -19.78 3.13 2.94
C ILE A 351 -19.68 4.60 2.53
N ALA A 352 -18.73 5.36 3.07
CA ALA A 352 -18.55 6.77 2.74
C ALA A 352 -18.29 6.97 1.23
N THR A 353 -17.42 6.13 0.65
CA THR A 353 -17.13 6.17 -0.78
C THR A 353 -18.34 5.77 -1.62
N HIS A 354 -19.08 4.73 -1.20
CA HIS A 354 -20.28 4.29 -1.88
C HIS A 354 -21.40 5.33 -1.82
N MET A 355 -21.62 5.94 -0.65
CA MET A 355 -22.58 7.04 -0.48
C MET A 355 -22.20 8.24 -1.34
N LEU A 356 -20.91 8.58 -1.38
CA LEU A 356 -20.42 9.67 -2.22
C LEU A 356 -20.72 9.37 -3.70
N ILE A 357 -20.31 8.21 -4.21
CA ILE A 357 -20.58 7.78 -5.59
C ILE A 357 -22.09 7.72 -5.88
N SER A 358 -22.91 7.20 -4.96
CA SER A 358 -24.36 7.11 -5.12
C SER A 358 -25.01 8.50 -5.19
N ARG A 359 -24.58 9.43 -4.33
CA ARG A 359 -25.03 10.84 -4.40
C ARG A 359 -24.68 11.48 -5.74
N LEU A 360 -23.46 11.22 -6.24
CA LEU A 360 -23.01 11.69 -7.56
C LEU A 360 -23.89 11.11 -8.68
N LYS A 361 -24.22 9.82 -8.62
CA LYS A 361 -25.11 9.16 -9.59
C LYS A 361 -26.50 9.75 -9.65
N THR A 362 -27.10 10.05 -8.50
CA THR A 362 -28.49 10.54 -8.45
C THR A 362 -28.66 11.97 -8.96
N GLY A 363 -27.59 12.68 -9.29
CA GLY A 363 -27.66 14.07 -9.75
C GLY A 363 -28.23 15.06 -8.72
N ARG A 364 -28.47 14.60 -7.48
CA ARG A 364 -29.03 15.37 -6.36
C ARG A 364 -28.06 16.37 -5.75
N TYR A 365 -26.91 16.60 -6.37
CA TYR A 365 -26.09 17.76 -6.03
C TYR A 365 -26.78 18.99 -6.58
N ASN A 366 -27.60 19.63 -5.75
CA ASN A 366 -27.97 21.01 -5.98
C ASN A 366 -26.67 21.82 -6.11
N HIS A 367 -26.56 22.63 -7.16
CA HIS A 367 -25.38 23.46 -7.42
C HIS A 367 -24.94 24.26 -6.17
N GLY A 368 -25.91 24.65 -5.33
CA GLY A 368 -25.68 25.32 -4.04
C GLY A 368 -25.10 24.44 -2.92
N GLU A 369 -25.38 23.12 -2.87
CA GLU A 369 -24.71 22.21 -1.93
C GLU A 369 -23.29 21.92 -2.35
N LEU A 370 -23.05 21.75 -3.66
CA LEU A 370 -21.71 21.60 -4.23
C LEU A 370 -20.84 22.82 -3.89
N VAL A 371 -21.41 24.00 -4.05
CA VAL A 371 -20.80 25.28 -3.67
C VAL A 371 -20.51 25.36 -2.18
N LYS A 372 -21.45 25.01 -1.29
CA LYS A 372 -21.23 25.00 0.16
C LYS A 372 -20.15 24.01 0.59
N VAL A 373 -20.10 22.83 -0.03
CA VAL A 373 -19.05 21.83 0.21
C VAL A 373 -17.70 22.36 -0.26
N ILE A 374 -17.64 23.01 -1.43
CA ILE A 374 -16.44 23.65 -1.96
C ILE A 374 -15.97 24.78 -1.04
N GLU A 375 -16.87 25.64 -0.55
CA GLU A 375 -16.57 26.75 0.36
C GLU A 375 -16.10 26.27 1.75
N LEU A 376 -16.82 25.31 2.36
CA LEU A 376 -16.41 24.69 3.62
C LEU A 376 -15.05 24.01 3.47
N LYS A 377 -14.83 23.37 2.32
CA LYS A 377 -13.56 22.72 2.02
C LYS A 377 -12.48 23.70 1.65
N GLN A 378 -12.75 24.87 1.08
CA GLN A 378 -11.74 25.90 0.78
C GLN A 378 -10.97 26.29 2.04
N TYR A 379 -11.64 26.27 3.19
CA TYR A 379 -11.06 26.47 4.53
C TYR A 379 -10.22 25.29 5.03
N LEU A 380 -10.54 24.05 4.62
CA LEU A 380 -9.79 22.82 4.89
C LEU A 380 -8.73 22.50 3.79
N LEU A 381 -8.80 23.16 2.62
CA LEU A 381 -8.16 22.78 1.35
C LEU A 381 -6.66 23.06 1.31
N HIS A 382 -6.14 23.87 2.24
CA HIS A 382 -4.70 23.99 2.43
C HIS A 382 -4.04 22.68 2.90
N ARG A 383 -4.80 21.61 3.18
CA ARG A 383 -4.26 20.27 3.43
C ARG A 383 -4.75 19.25 2.38
N PRO A 384 -4.15 19.21 1.17
CA PRO A 384 -4.41 18.20 0.13
C PRO A 384 -4.00 16.76 0.50
N ALA A 385 -3.73 16.48 1.78
CA ALA A 385 -3.20 15.22 2.25
C ALA A 385 -4.24 14.32 2.95
N LEU A 386 -5.52 14.70 3.08
CA LEU A 386 -6.50 13.89 3.80
C LEU A 386 -6.63 12.43 3.29
N PRO A 387 -6.72 12.17 1.97
CA PRO A 387 -6.70 10.80 1.46
C PRO A 387 -5.38 10.09 1.72
N LYS A 388 -4.24 10.80 1.62
CA LYS A 388 -2.90 10.26 1.90
C LYS A 388 -2.75 9.89 3.38
N TYR A 389 -3.22 10.74 4.30
CA TYR A 389 -3.23 10.48 5.75
C TYR A 389 -4.14 9.31 6.11
N LEU A 390 -5.33 9.23 5.49
CA LEU A 390 -6.24 8.12 5.71
C LEU A 390 -5.61 6.80 5.24
N LEU A 391 -4.97 6.78 4.07
CA LEU A 391 -4.24 5.61 3.59
C LEU A 391 -3.04 5.26 4.47
N THR A 392 -2.34 6.26 5.01
CA THR A 392 -1.22 6.04 5.96
C THR A 392 -1.73 5.42 7.27
N LEU A 393 -2.81 5.95 7.84
CA LEU A 393 -3.44 5.38 9.03
C LEU A 393 -3.89 3.94 8.76
N LEU A 394 -4.53 3.70 7.61
CA LEU A 394 -5.03 2.39 7.24
C LEU A 394 -3.88 1.39 6.99
N GLN A 395 -2.76 1.85 6.42
CA GLN A 395 -1.52 1.07 6.28
C GLN A 395 -0.93 0.72 7.65
N GLY A 396 -0.88 1.66 8.59
CA GLY A 396 -0.47 1.41 9.97
C GLY A 396 -1.35 0.35 10.65
N CYS A 397 -2.68 0.48 10.57
CA CYS A 397 -3.60 -0.53 11.09
C CYS A 397 -3.42 -1.89 10.41
N GLN A 398 -3.17 -1.92 9.10
CA GLN A 398 -2.93 -3.16 8.37
C GLN A 398 -1.63 -3.84 8.83
N LEU A 399 -0.56 -3.09 9.06
CA LEU A 399 0.69 -3.63 9.60
C LEU A 399 0.49 -4.20 11.01
N CYS A 400 -0.28 -3.54 11.88
CA CYS A 400 -0.63 -4.08 13.20
C CYS A 400 -1.44 -5.37 13.08
N VAL A 401 -2.47 -5.40 12.21
CA VAL A 401 -3.28 -6.60 11.99
C VAL A 401 -2.43 -7.73 11.43
N CYS A 402 -1.56 -7.46 10.46
CA CYS A 402 -0.66 -8.47 9.91
C CYS A 402 0.30 -8.99 10.99
N PHE A 403 0.83 -8.13 11.85
CA PHE A 403 1.72 -8.52 12.96
C PHE A 403 0.99 -9.46 13.94
N GLU A 404 -0.16 -9.04 14.45
CA GLU A 404 -0.98 -9.86 15.35
C GLU A 404 -1.37 -11.19 14.71
N LEU A 405 -1.71 -11.17 13.41
CA LEU A 405 -2.02 -12.38 12.68
C LEU A 405 -0.80 -13.28 12.48
N THR A 406 0.43 -12.78 12.55
CA THR A 406 1.65 -13.59 12.38
C THR A 406 2.21 -14.13 13.68
N GLN A 407 1.69 -13.72 14.84
CA GLN A 407 2.18 -14.20 16.14
C GLN A 407 2.08 -15.74 16.29
N PRO A 408 0.97 -16.41 15.90
CA PRO A 408 0.90 -17.87 15.94
C PRO A 408 1.82 -18.57 14.94
N LEU A 409 2.20 -17.87 13.86
CA LEU A 409 3.09 -18.37 12.82
C LEU A 409 4.55 -18.35 13.30
N ALA A 410 4.95 -17.25 13.93
CA ALA A 410 6.30 -17.05 14.44
C ALA A 410 6.57 -17.88 15.70
N ASN A 411 5.60 -17.99 16.61
CA ASN A 411 5.80 -18.64 17.90
C ASN A 411 5.80 -20.18 17.80
N SER A 412 6.98 -20.79 17.92
CA SER A 412 7.19 -22.25 17.88
C SER A 412 6.35 -23.04 18.90
N ARG A 413 5.89 -22.41 19.99
CA ARG A 413 5.07 -23.06 21.02
C ARG A 413 3.68 -23.41 20.53
N VAL A 414 3.06 -22.53 19.74
CA VAL A 414 1.70 -22.75 19.23
C VAL A 414 1.66 -23.99 18.34
N TRP A 415 2.76 -24.26 17.64
CA TRP A 415 2.94 -25.46 16.82
C TRP A 415 3.05 -26.75 17.64
N GLN A 416 3.70 -26.68 18.81
CA GLN A 416 3.84 -27.82 19.70
C GLN A 416 2.51 -28.17 20.38
N VAL A 417 1.74 -27.16 20.80
CA VAL A 417 0.43 -27.37 21.45
C VAL A 417 -0.61 -27.88 20.45
N SER A 418 -0.65 -27.31 19.23
CA SER A 418 -1.59 -27.74 18.22
C SER A 418 -1.07 -27.50 16.79
N TYR A 419 -0.37 -28.50 16.27
CA TYR A 419 0.13 -28.49 14.90
C TYR A 419 -1.00 -28.27 13.87
N ALA A 420 -2.13 -28.98 14.02
CA ALA A 420 -3.26 -28.86 13.10
C ALA A 420 -3.86 -27.45 13.09
N ARG A 421 -4.01 -26.81 14.26
CA ARG A 421 -4.50 -25.43 14.36
C ARG A 421 -3.54 -24.46 13.67
N SER A 422 -2.24 -24.62 13.90
CA SER A 422 -1.20 -23.79 13.29
C SER A 422 -1.21 -23.90 11.77
N VAL A 423 -1.32 -25.12 11.22
CA VAL A 423 -1.44 -25.35 9.77
C VAL A 423 -2.70 -24.71 9.20
N VAL A 424 -3.87 -24.90 9.83
CA VAL A 424 -5.12 -24.26 9.38
C VAL A 424 -4.97 -22.73 9.39
N TYR A 425 -4.29 -22.20 10.39
CA TYR A 425 -4.06 -20.78 10.55
C TYR A 425 -3.09 -20.20 9.50
N ILE A 426 -2.03 -20.94 9.12
CA ILE A 426 -1.20 -20.61 7.95
C ILE A 426 -2.07 -20.52 6.71
N VAL A 427 -2.81 -21.58 6.42
CA VAL A 427 -3.63 -21.67 5.21
C VAL A 427 -4.62 -20.51 5.20
N PHE A 428 -5.23 -20.19 6.33
CA PHE A 428 -6.10 -19.02 6.46
C PHE A 428 -5.36 -17.72 6.17
N CYS A 429 -4.22 -17.43 6.80
CA CYS A 429 -3.48 -16.19 6.57
C CYS A 429 -3.06 -16.02 5.10
N PHE A 430 -2.51 -17.06 4.48
CA PHE A 430 -2.01 -17.01 3.10
C PHE A 430 -3.10 -17.19 2.02
N THR A 431 -4.36 -17.44 2.40
CA THR A 431 -5.49 -17.47 1.46
C THR A 431 -6.46 -16.32 1.70
N ALA A 432 -6.91 -16.12 2.94
CA ALA A 432 -7.89 -15.11 3.30
C ALA A 432 -7.34 -13.69 3.17
N MET A 433 -6.09 -13.42 3.58
CA MET A 433 -5.53 -12.06 3.45
C MET A 433 -5.31 -11.65 1.99
N PRO A 434 -4.73 -12.49 1.11
CA PRO A 434 -4.69 -12.21 -0.33
C PRO A 434 -6.07 -12.03 -0.95
N LEU A 435 -7.04 -12.89 -0.60
CA LEU A 435 -8.42 -12.76 -1.08
C LEU A 435 -9.07 -11.47 -0.61
N PHE A 436 -8.84 -11.06 0.63
CA PHE A 436 -9.31 -9.79 1.17
C PHE A 436 -8.69 -8.61 0.42
N GLY A 437 -7.38 -8.65 0.17
CA GLY A 437 -6.68 -7.69 -0.69
C GLY A 437 -7.34 -7.56 -2.07
N TRP A 438 -7.59 -8.70 -2.72
CA TRP A 438 -8.20 -8.76 -4.05
C TRP A 438 -9.67 -8.30 -4.08
N LEU A 439 -10.50 -8.78 -3.16
CA LEU A 439 -11.96 -8.61 -3.21
C LEU A 439 -12.43 -7.30 -2.56
N VAL A 440 -11.74 -6.83 -1.53
CA VAL A 440 -12.17 -5.66 -0.75
C VAL A 440 -11.27 -4.47 -1.05
N TRP A 441 -9.97 -4.60 -0.84
CA TRP A 441 -9.06 -3.46 -0.86
C TRP A 441 -8.79 -2.90 -2.26
N GLY A 442 -8.50 -3.76 -3.23
CA GLY A 442 -8.29 -3.32 -4.62
C GLY A 442 -9.48 -2.51 -5.18
N PRO A 443 -10.73 -3.01 -5.07
CA PRO A 443 -11.92 -2.27 -5.47
C PRO A 443 -12.19 -1.02 -4.62
N LEU A 444 -11.82 -1.02 -3.33
CA LEU A 444 -11.94 0.15 -2.48
C LEU A 444 -11.01 1.27 -2.96
N ILE A 445 -9.73 0.97 -3.21
CA ILE A 445 -8.75 1.94 -3.74
C ILE A 445 -9.26 2.53 -5.07
N SER A 446 -9.73 1.70 -5.99
CA SER A 446 -10.20 2.19 -7.29
C SER A 446 -11.45 3.08 -7.17
N ARG A 447 -12.36 2.76 -6.24
CA ARG A 447 -13.54 3.60 -5.94
C ARG A 447 -13.16 4.91 -5.26
N VAL A 448 -12.23 4.89 -4.30
CA VAL A 448 -11.72 6.10 -3.66
C VAL A 448 -11.07 6.99 -4.71
N ALA A 449 -10.26 6.43 -5.60
CA ALA A 449 -9.65 7.16 -6.71
C ALA A 449 -10.70 7.80 -7.64
N LEU A 450 -11.76 7.06 -8.00
CA LEU A 450 -12.86 7.58 -8.81
C LEU A 450 -13.56 8.74 -8.09
N ALA A 451 -13.87 8.59 -6.81
CA ALA A 451 -14.50 9.61 -6.00
C ALA A 451 -13.64 10.88 -5.87
N MET A 452 -12.32 10.72 -5.66
CA MET A 452 -11.36 11.83 -5.66
C MET A 452 -11.31 12.54 -7.02
N SER A 453 -11.44 11.79 -8.10
CA SER A 453 -11.37 12.32 -9.46
C SER A 453 -12.59 13.14 -9.87
N CYS A 454 -13.68 13.15 -9.09
CA CYS A 454 -14.87 13.93 -9.41
C CYS A 454 -14.76 15.43 -9.09
N GLY A 455 -13.57 15.91 -8.67
CA GLY A 455 -13.24 17.33 -8.50
C GLY A 455 -13.72 17.98 -7.19
N PHE A 456 -14.33 17.21 -6.28
CA PHE A 456 -14.72 17.65 -4.93
C PHE A 456 -13.55 17.79 -3.96
N MET A 457 -12.40 17.21 -4.33
CA MET A 457 -11.14 17.23 -3.58
C MET A 457 -10.00 17.56 -4.53
N ILE A 458 -10.20 18.58 -5.37
CA ILE A 458 -9.15 19.07 -6.25
C ILE A 458 -8.04 19.67 -5.38
N SER A 459 -6.80 19.22 -5.60
CA SER A 459 -5.59 19.75 -4.96
C SER A 459 -4.79 20.60 -5.92
N GLU A 460 -3.81 21.36 -5.43
CA GLU A 460 -2.85 22.10 -6.30
C GLU A 460 -2.16 21.14 -7.27
N GLU A 461 -1.71 19.98 -6.76
CA GLU A 461 -1.15 18.89 -7.56
C GLU A 461 -2.11 18.44 -8.68
N THR A 462 -3.41 18.39 -8.40
CA THR A 462 -4.42 18.04 -9.39
C THR A 462 -4.58 19.12 -10.46
N VAL A 463 -4.57 20.38 -10.08
CA VAL A 463 -4.65 21.52 -11.02
C VAL A 463 -3.45 21.55 -11.94
N LEU A 464 -2.24 21.36 -11.41
CA LEU A 464 -1.00 21.28 -12.20
C LEU A 464 -1.04 20.10 -13.17
N ARG A 465 -1.55 18.93 -12.75
CA ARG A 465 -1.77 17.79 -13.66
C ARG A 465 -2.73 18.14 -14.79
N LEU A 466 -3.85 18.82 -14.49
CA LEU A 466 -4.80 19.25 -15.51
C LEU A 466 -4.17 20.26 -16.47
N GLN A 467 -3.37 21.20 -15.98
CA GLN A 467 -2.63 22.14 -16.82
C GLN A 467 -1.70 21.40 -17.78
N ALA A 468 -0.88 20.46 -17.28
CA ALA A 468 0.02 19.68 -18.10
C ALA A 468 -0.74 18.87 -19.18
N MET A 469 -1.91 18.32 -18.85
CA MET A 469 -2.77 17.63 -19.83
C MET A 469 -3.28 18.56 -20.93
N VAL A 470 -3.65 19.80 -20.59
CA VAL A 470 -4.06 20.83 -21.58
C VAL A 470 -2.90 21.21 -22.48
N GLU A 471 -1.74 21.50 -21.91
CA GLU A 471 -0.55 21.88 -22.68
C GLU A 471 -0.11 20.77 -23.64
N MET A 472 -0.07 19.51 -23.17
CA MET A 472 0.24 18.36 -24.04
C MET A 472 -0.78 18.17 -25.17
N HIS A 473 -2.07 18.34 -24.88
CA HIS A 473 -3.12 18.22 -25.89
C HIS A 473 -2.96 19.27 -27.00
N GLU A 474 -2.77 20.52 -26.62
CA GLU A 474 -2.64 21.63 -27.57
C GLU A 474 -1.34 21.58 -28.38
N HIS A 475 -0.22 21.17 -27.78
CA HIS A 475 1.01 20.93 -28.52
C HIS A 475 0.83 19.80 -29.55
N GLY A 476 0.20 18.69 -29.15
CA GLY A 476 -0.11 17.59 -30.06
C GLY A 476 -1.07 17.99 -31.18
N ARG A 477 -2.06 18.85 -30.90
CA ARG A 477 -3.00 19.37 -31.92
C ARG A 477 -2.27 20.25 -32.94
N ARG A 478 -1.44 21.19 -32.49
CA ARG A 478 -0.64 22.06 -33.37
C ARG A 478 0.36 21.29 -34.23
N ALA A 479 0.98 20.24 -33.69
CA ALA A 479 1.86 19.37 -34.46
C ALA A 479 1.12 18.71 -35.62
N ARG A 480 -0.09 18.17 -35.39
CA ARG A 480 -0.93 17.58 -36.45
C ARG A 480 -1.39 18.61 -37.48
N GLU A 481 -1.71 19.83 -37.04
CA GLU A 481 -2.07 20.92 -37.96
C GLU A 481 -0.88 21.37 -38.83
N ALA A 482 0.34 21.33 -38.28
CA ALA A 482 1.56 21.64 -39.01
C ALA A 482 1.98 20.55 -40.00
N GLU A 483 1.63 19.29 -39.74
CA GLU A 483 1.85 18.15 -40.65
C GLU A 483 0.89 18.12 -41.85
N GLY A 484 -0.12 19.00 -41.89
CA GLY A 484 -1.11 19.10 -42.96
C GLY A 484 -2.17 18.00 -42.93
N PRO A 485 -3.18 18.02 -43.83
CA PRO A 485 -4.18 16.97 -43.90
C PRO A 485 -3.52 15.65 -44.32
N MET A 486 -3.36 14.77 -43.34
CA MET A 486 -2.93 13.39 -43.55
C MET A 486 -3.97 12.72 -44.48
N SER A 487 -3.52 12.28 -45.65
CA SER A 487 -4.31 11.50 -46.62
C SER A 487 -5.00 10.33 -45.90
N ASP A 488 -6.30 10.15 -46.12
CA ASP A 488 -7.17 9.12 -45.52
C ASP A 488 -6.83 7.67 -45.94
N ASP A 489 -5.55 7.34 -46.15
CA ASP A 489 -5.11 5.98 -46.35
C ASP A 489 -4.90 5.28 -45.00
N ILE A 490 -5.98 4.69 -44.52
CA ILE A 490 -6.10 3.87 -43.29
C ILE A 490 -5.14 2.65 -43.30
N SER A 491 -4.45 2.36 -44.40
CA SER A 491 -3.45 1.28 -44.52
C SER A 491 -2.10 1.60 -43.86
N ALA A 492 -1.83 2.85 -43.48
CA ALA A 492 -0.52 3.27 -42.95
C ALA A 492 -0.37 3.20 -41.42
N TRP A 493 -1.36 2.70 -40.68
CA TRP A 493 -1.26 2.48 -39.23
C TRP A 493 -0.43 1.23 -38.89
N GLN A 494 0.85 1.23 -39.25
CA GLN A 494 1.86 0.44 -38.53
C GLN A 494 2.62 1.37 -37.58
N PRO A 495 2.86 0.97 -36.32
CA PRO A 495 3.66 1.75 -35.40
C PRO A 495 5.07 1.93 -35.99
N VAL A 496 5.46 3.18 -36.23
CA VAL A 496 6.82 3.55 -36.59
C VAL A 496 7.71 3.24 -35.39
N ILE A 497 8.38 2.08 -35.44
CA ILE A 497 9.49 1.76 -34.54
C ILE A 497 10.64 2.70 -34.95
N PRO A 498 11.19 3.52 -34.04
CA PRO A 498 12.28 4.43 -34.38
C PRO A 498 13.48 3.65 -34.93
N GLU A 499 14.01 4.09 -36.07
CA GLU A 499 15.09 3.45 -36.85
C GLU A 499 16.46 3.35 -36.13
N GLY A 500 16.52 3.67 -34.84
CA GLY A 500 17.71 3.53 -33.98
C GLY A 500 17.81 2.22 -33.17
N GLN A 501 16.78 1.37 -33.15
CA GLN A 501 16.79 0.10 -32.38
C GLN A 501 16.79 -1.18 -33.25
N LYS A 502 17.13 -1.06 -34.55
CA LYS A 502 17.13 -2.20 -35.48
C LYS A 502 18.47 -2.94 -35.61
N LYS A 503 19.41 -2.76 -34.68
CA LYS A 503 20.61 -3.59 -34.59
C LYS A 503 20.65 -4.28 -33.22
N ASP A 504 20.93 -5.57 -33.27
CA ASP A 504 21.16 -6.50 -32.16
C ASP A 504 19.92 -7.20 -31.57
N SER A 505 19.22 -7.93 -32.43
CA SER A 505 18.54 -9.18 -32.04
C SER A 505 18.09 -9.98 -33.27
N ARG A 506 19.07 -10.38 -34.10
CA ARG A 506 18.96 -11.59 -34.92
C ARG A 506 19.93 -12.62 -34.32
N ILE A 507 19.46 -13.35 -33.32
CA ILE A 507 20.02 -14.65 -32.97
C ILE A 507 18.98 -15.67 -33.42
N SER A 508 19.25 -16.22 -34.61
CA SER A 508 18.93 -17.56 -35.12
C SER A 508 17.98 -18.42 -34.27
N VAL A 509 16.73 -18.51 -34.72
CA VAL A 509 15.85 -19.68 -34.54
C VAL A 509 15.71 -20.30 -35.92
N GLU A 510 16.76 -20.99 -36.35
CA GLU A 510 16.78 -21.75 -37.60
C GLU A 510 17.81 -22.87 -37.47
N GLU A 511 17.56 -23.77 -36.52
CA GLU A 511 18.15 -25.10 -36.45
C GLU A 511 17.23 -25.93 -35.54
N VAL A 512 17.03 -27.21 -35.85
CA VAL A 512 16.07 -28.15 -35.24
C VAL A 512 14.65 -28.12 -35.82
N ALA A 513 14.53 -28.31 -37.13
CA ALA A 513 13.35 -28.92 -37.74
C ALA A 513 13.73 -29.68 -39.01
N GLU A 514 14.54 -30.73 -38.88
CA GLU A 514 14.74 -31.70 -39.96
C GLU A 514 14.96 -33.11 -39.38
N SER A 515 14.29 -34.11 -39.99
CA SER A 515 14.19 -35.55 -39.66
C SER A 515 12.87 -35.92 -38.96
N THR A 516 11.95 -36.76 -39.47
CA THR A 516 11.92 -37.69 -40.63
C THR A 516 10.41 -38.07 -40.89
N PRO A 517 10.01 -38.92 -41.85
CA PRO A 517 9.04 -38.58 -42.88
C PRO A 517 7.65 -39.23 -42.72
N VAL A 518 6.71 -38.67 -43.48
CA VAL A 518 5.34 -39.14 -43.70
C VAL A 518 5.35 -40.41 -44.56
N GLN A 519 4.66 -41.46 -44.09
CA GLN A 519 4.31 -42.63 -44.88
C GLN A 519 2.78 -42.69 -45.01
N GLU A 520 2.33 -42.63 -46.26
CA GLU A 520 0.95 -42.55 -46.71
C GLU A 520 0.41 -43.98 -46.91
N MET A 521 -0.75 -44.32 -46.33
CA MET A 521 -1.59 -45.42 -46.84
C MET A 521 -3.04 -45.37 -46.32
N GLN A 522 -3.93 -45.14 -47.29
CA GLN A 522 -5.23 -45.78 -47.55
C GLN A 522 -6.31 -45.87 -46.47
N GLU A 523 -7.40 -45.15 -46.77
CA GLU A 523 -8.78 -45.33 -46.34
C GLU A 523 -9.35 -46.72 -46.74
N PRO A 524 -10.28 -47.29 -45.96
CA PRO A 524 -11.65 -47.36 -46.49
C PRO A 524 -12.79 -47.23 -45.45
N ASP A 525 -13.84 -46.56 -45.91
CA ASP A 525 -15.30 -46.70 -45.72
C ASP A 525 -15.96 -47.28 -44.43
N ALA A 526 -16.91 -46.46 -43.94
CA ALA A 526 -18.25 -46.75 -43.37
C ALA A 526 -18.37 -47.33 -41.92
N PRO A 527 -19.56 -47.29 -41.25
CA PRO A 527 -20.80 -46.50 -41.41
C PRO A 527 -21.32 -45.85 -40.10
N ALA A 528 -22.51 -45.23 -40.20
CA ALA A 528 -23.36 -44.50 -39.24
C ALA A 528 -23.76 -45.22 -37.92
N PRO A 529 -24.41 -44.52 -36.95
CA PRO A 529 -24.29 -44.78 -35.51
C PRO A 529 -25.50 -45.47 -34.82
N ALA A 530 -25.26 -45.74 -33.52
CA ALA A 530 -26.19 -46.00 -32.40
C ALA A 530 -26.62 -47.49 -32.20
N PRO A 531 -27.02 -47.95 -30.99
CA PRO A 531 -27.48 -47.16 -29.82
C PRO A 531 -27.04 -47.62 -28.41
N ASN A 532 -27.18 -46.67 -27.47
CA ASN A 532 -27.65 -46.74 -26.07
C ASN A 532 -27.38 -47.91 -25.10
N VAL A 533 -27.41 -47.46 -23.83
CA VAL A 533 -27.70 -48.11 -22.53
C VAL A 533 -26.52 -48.79 -21.79
N PRO A 534 -26.59 -48.93 -20.45
CA PRO A 534 -25.87 -48.12 -19.46
C PRO A 534 -24.93 -49.03 -18.63
N ILE A 535 -24.41 -48.56 -17.49
CA ILE A 535 -24.33 -49.29 -16.19
C ILE A 535 -23.29 -48.62 -15.26
N HIS A 536 -23.80 -48.23 -14.08
CA HIS A 536 -23.22 -48.27 -12.72
C HIS A 536 -21.71 -48.00 -12.54
N ALA A 537 -21.37 -46.92 -11.84
CA ALA A 537 -21.25 -46.85 -10.37
C ALA A 537 -20.07 -47.68 -9.83
N TRP A 538 -19.01 -46.96 -9.46
CA TRP A 538 -18.21 -47.13 -8.23
C TRP A 538 -17.73 -45.73 -7.81
#